data_AF-A0A9Y4NXD3-F1
#
_entry.id   AF-A0A9Y4NXD3-F1
#
_cell.length_a   1.000
_cell.length_b   1.000
_cell.length_c   1.000
_cell.angle_alpha   90.00
_cell.angle_beta   90.00
_cell.angle_gamma   90.00
#
_symmetry.space_group_name_H-M   'P 1'
#
loop_
_entity.id
_entity.type
_entity.pdbx_description
1 polymer ?
#
loop_
_entity_poly.entity_id
_entity_poly.type
_entity_poly.pdbx_seq_one_letter_code
_entity_poly.pdbx_strand_id
1 'polypeptide(L)'
;MSSEVLVSRPHYDGRAVAQGLPGKDAPAGPELPQPSSGSATAGYRSAKYTPSEWFSNYRGVLEQAGTDHHEARSVQRESRTLNQDTEAATGKSQARGTRLLGERLQEIHYWKSELQRHMEQLLADTEALLALKTRLEKALDATETPFAIATDNLTCRTRRLGPDLVRDSVEEELLKEVDLIKSIQALLKRTAAQVVSQIKMNREAKLTLELDWSDKCQAYNFDENGGRHSNMSPDTQHHPSSAAMQEQVCNHSSWTKFTQDNLSKAVQEEQATNSLRVLVERLLQDTTEDLRVQCSTVNRAFSQRCAELIEAKTQLEMKLAQILEQIGAQEKNIVTLQQAIHNKEAPLRVAQSRLYLRSLRPNMELCRDEPQF
;
A
#
# COMPACT_ATOMS: atom_id res chain seq x y z
N MET A 1 -33.14 -28.13 -19.87
CA MET A 1 -34.28 -28.60 -19.09
C MET A 1 -34.45 -27.66 -17.92
N SER A 2 -35.39 -26.72 -18.06
CA SER A 2 -35.74 -25.75 -17.03
C SER A 2 -36.62 -26.42 -15.99
N SER A 3 -36.24 -26.33 -14.72
CA SER A 3 -37.07 -26.77 -13.61
C SER A 3 -37.56 -25.53 -12.87
N GLU A 4 -38.80 -25.17 -13.16
CA GLU A 4 -39.60 -24.21 -12.38
C GLU A 4 -39.92 -24.84 -11.02
N VAL A 5 -39.54 -24.17 -9.94
CA VAL A 5 -39.98 -24.52 -8.59
C VAL A 5 -41.17 -23.63 -8.25
N LEU A 6 -42.36 -24.22 -8.36
CA LEU A 6 -43.62 -23.69 -7.81
C LEU A 6 -43.56 -23.76 -6.27
N VAL A 7 -43.60 -22.60 -5.61
CA VAL A 7 -43.87 -22.53 -4.17
C VAL A 7 -45.20 -21.81 -3.95
N SER A 8 -46.11 -22.53 -3.29
CA SER A 8 -47.50 -22.17 -3.01
C SER A 8 -47.64 -20.92 -2.12
N ARG A 9 -48.58 -20.03 -2.48
CA ARG A 9 -49.04 -18.91 -1.64
C ARG A 9 -49.96 -19.40 -0.51
N PRO A 10 -49.78 -18.96 0.74
CA PRO A 10 -50.85 -18.99 1.73
C PRO A 10 -51.80 -17.81 1.51
N HIS A 11 -53.08 -18.11 1.43
CA HIS A 11 -54.19 -17.17 1.46
C HIS A 11 -54.71 -17.11 2.91
N TYR A 12 -54.67 -15.94 3.56
CA TYR A 12 -55.48 -15.58 4.75
C TYR A 12 -55.50 -14.04 4.82
N ASP A 13 -56.57 -13.42 4.37
CA ASP A 13 -57.81 -13.05 5.09
C ASP A 13 -57.67 -11.68 5.76
N GLY A 14 -58.44 -10.74 5.21
CA GLY A 14 -58.42 -9.34 5.57
C GLY A 14 -59.51 -9.08 6.59
N ARG A 15 -59.13 -8.84 7.85
CA ARG A 15 -59.82 -7.98 8.82
C ARG A 15 -59.07 -8.02 10.16
N ALA A 16 -59.08 -6.86 10.82
CA ALA A 16 -58.49 -6.53 12.12
C ALA A 16 -56.95 -6.35 12.06
N VAL A 17 -56.35 -5.27 12.56
CA VAL A 17 -56.65 -4.55 13.80
C VAL A 17 -56.29 -3.06 13.61
N ALA A 18 -57.30 -2.19 13.62
CA ALA A 18 -57.11 -0.79 13.99
C ALA A 18 -57.37 -0.71 15.49
N GLN A 19 -56.31 -0.66 16.30
CA GLN A 19 -56.40 -0.31 17.71
C GLN A 19 -55.53 0.90 17.98
N GLY A 20 -56.17 1.94 18.53
CA GLY A 20 -55.50 2.95 19.32
C GLY A 20 -55.47 4.34 18.68
N LEU A 21 -56.56 5.09 18.81
CA LEU A 21 -56.58 6.44 19.40
C LEU A 21 -58.05 6.75 19.82
N PRO A 22 -58.23 7.50 20.91
CA PRO A 22 -59.46 7.50 21.69
C PRO A 22 -60.60 8.15 20.90
N GLY A 23 -61.69 7.40 20.73
CA GLY A 23 -62.96 7.99 20.35
C GLY A 23 -63.35 8.98 21.43
N LYS A 24 -63.21 10.27 21.12
CA LYS A 24 -63.99 11.30 21.81
C LYS A 24 -65.43 11.02 21.37
N ASP A 25 -66.25 10.53 22.29
CA ASP A 25 -67.66 10.26 22.07
C ASP A 25 -68.25 11.40 21.25
N ALA A 26 -68.79 11.06 20.07
CA ALA A 26 -69.65 11.97 19.35
C ALA A 26 -70.76 12.37 20.34
N PRO A 27 -71.02 13.67 20.57
CA PRO A 27 -72.21 14.03 21.32
C PRO A 27 -73.38 13.40 20.55
N ALA A 28 -74.21 12.67 21.28
CA ALA A 28 -75.46 12.14 20.77
C ALA A 28 -76.09 13.24 19.89
N GLY A 29 -76.23 12.95 18.59
CA GLY A 29 -76.89 13.88 17.68
C GLY A 29 -78.23 14.26 18.33
N PRO A 30 -78.65 15.53 18.28
CA PRO A 30 -79.86 15.94 18.94
C PRO A 30 -80.97 14.97 18.51
N GLU A 31 -81.53 14.24 19.47
CA GLU A 31 -82.76 13.49 19.27
C GLU A 31 -83.73 14.48 18.67
N LEU A 32 -84.00 14.33 17.37
CA LEU A 32 -85.12 15.00 16.71
C LEU A 32 -86.29 14.85 17.66
N PRO A 33 -86.95 15.95 18.11
CA PRO A 33 -88.08 15.82 19.01
C PRO A 33 -89.09 14.92 18.29
N GLN A 34 -89.20 13.68 18.77
CA GLN A 34 -90.22 12.76 18.31
C GLN A 34 -91.54 13.50 18.53
N PRO A 35 -92.34 13.76 17.48
CA PRO A 35 -93.68 14.22 17.71
C PRO A 35 -94.33 13.09 18.50
N SER A 36 -94.68 13.36 19.77
CA SER A 36 -95.38 12.45 20.66
C SER A 36 -96.60 11.92 19.91
N SER A 37 -96.40 10.77 19.27
CA SER A 37 -97.41 10.12 18.46
C SER A 37 -98.15 9.25 19.44
N GLY A 38 -99.10 9.89 20.14
CA GLY A 38 -100.05 9.19 20.97
C GLY A 38 -100.66 8.05 20.18
N SER A 39 -100.57 6.84 20.74
CA SER A 39 -101.23 5.64 20.26
C SER A 39 -102.62 5.95 19.76
N ALA A 40 -102.88 5.77 18.47
CA ALA A 40 -104.24 5.80 17.93
C ALA A 40 -104.36 4.93 16.68
N THR A 41 -104.88 3.74 16.92
CA THR A 41 -105.48 2.85 15.92
C THR A 41 -106.70 3.52 15.28
N ALA A 42 -106.81 3.42 13.95
CA ALA A 42 -108.00 3.52 13.10
C ALA A 42 -109.02 4.67 13.32
N GLY A 43 -109.08 5.61 12.36
CA GLY A 43 -110.22 6.51 12.17
C GLY A 43 -109.80 7.85 11.56
N TYR A 44 -110.43 8.25 10.44
CA TYR A 44 -110.24 9.51 9.72
C TYR A 44 -109.99 10.73 10.63
N ARG A 45 -108.75 11.25 10.70
CA ARG A 45 -108.48 12.57 11.29
C ARG A 45 -108.58 13.66 10.22
N SER A 46 -109.69 14.38 10.20
CA SER A 46 -109.72 15.79 9.80
C SER A 46 -109.30 16.69 10.99
N ALA A 47 -108.17 16.37 11.62
CA ALA A 47 -107.64 17.17 12.72
C ALA A 47 -106.90 18.38 12.14
N LYS A 48 -107.65 19.43 11.81
CA LYS A 48 -107.07 20.72 11.39
C LYS A 48 -106.48 21.39 12.63
N TYR A 49 -105.19 21.71 12.58
CA TYR A 49 -104.50 22.48 13.62
C TYR A 49 -105.25 23.79 13.90
N THR A 50 -105.38 24.17 15.17
CA THR A 50 -105.85 25.51 15.52
C THR A 50 -104.81 26.55 15.10
N PRO A 51 -105.20 27.80 14.78
CA PRO A 51 -104.24 28.84 14.46
C PRO A 51 -103.15 29.02 15.53
N SER A 52 -103.49 28.85 16.81
CA SER A 52 -102.52 28.87 17.92
C SER A 52 -101.51 27.72 17.88
N GLU A 53 -101.95 26.49 17.58
CA GLU A 53 -101.05 25.34 17.42
C GLU A 53 -100.16 25.49 16.19
N TRP A 54 -100.70 26.02 15.09
CA TRP A 54 -99.91 26.35 13.90
C TRP A 54 -98.86 27.43 14.18
N PHE A 55 -99.22 28.52 14.87
CA PHE A 55 -98.28 29.58 15.25
C PHE A 55 -97.21 29.10 16.24
N SER A 56 -97.53 28.17 17.15
CA SER A 56 -96.53 27.55 18.03
C SER A 56 -95.58 26.63 17.26
N ASN A 57 -96.11 25.78 16.36
CA ASN A 57 -95.28 24.90 15.54
C ASN A 57 -94.40 25.71 14.57
N TYR A 58 -94.96 26.71 13.90
CA TYR A 58 -94.20 27.62 13.02
C TYR A 58 -93.09 28.37 13.77
N ARG A 59 -93.36 28.84 15.01
CA ARG A 59 -92.30 29.41 15.86
C ARG A 59 -91.23 28.40 16.23
N GLY A 60 -91.60 27.17 16.61
CA GLY A 60 -90.65 26.10 16.90
C GLY A 60 -89.76 25.76 15.70
N VAL A 61 -90.33 25.70 14.50
CA VAL A 61 -89.57 25.48 13.24
C VAL A 61 -88.63 26.65 12.94
N LEU A 62 -89.06 27.89 13.17
CA LEU A 62 -88.19 29.07 12.99
C LEU A 62 -87.07 29.13 14.02
N GLU A 63 -87.34 28.78 15.27
CA GLU A 63 -86.32 28.68 16.33
C GLU A 63 -85.30 27.58 16.00
N GLN A 64 -85.78 26.39 15.59
CA GLN A 64 -84.92 25.28 15.14
C GLN A 64 -84.07 25.66 13.91
N ALA A 65 -84.66 26.33 12.92
CA ALA A 65 -83.91 26.81 11.76
C ALA A 65 -82.84 27.86 12.17
N GLY A 66 -83.13 28.67 13.20
CA GLY A 66 -82.18 29.61 13.79
C GLY A 66 -81.01 28.93 14.50
N THR A 67 -81.27 27.87 15.28
CA THR A 67 -80.25 27.05 15.94
C THR A 67 -79.41 26.29 14.93
N ASP A 68 -80.02 25.61 13.96
CA ASP A 68 -79.34 24.86 12.91
C ASP A 68 -78.41 25.76 12.08
N HIS A 69 -78.87 26.98 11.75
CA HIS A 69 -78.06 27.96 11.03
C HIS A 69 -76.92 28.53 11.89
N HIS A 70 -77.08 28.63 13.21
CA HIS A 70 -76.00 29.01 14.10
C HIS A 70 -74.93 27.90 14.20
N GLU A 71 -75.36 26.65 14.40
CA GLU A 71 -74.48 25.48 14.46
C GLU A 71 -73.72 25.29 13.14
N ALA A 72 -74.40 25.37 12.00
CA ALA A 72 -73.76 25.29 10.69
C ALA A 72 -72.69 26.38 10.49
N ARG A 73 -72.95 27.61 10.96
CA ARG A 73 -71.95 28.70 10.95
C ARG A 73 -70.80 28.44 11.92
N SER A 74 -71.04 27.80 13.07
CA SER A 74 -69.96 27.38 13.99
C SER A 74 -69.07 26.34 13.31
N VAL A 75 -69.65 25.28 12.76
CA VAL A 75 -68.91 24.22 12.03
C VAL A 75 -68.12 24.80 10.86
N GLN A 76 -68.68 25.73 10.10
CA GLN A 76 -67.94 26.41 9.03
C GLN A 76 -66.75 27.22 9.54
N ARG A 77 -66.88 27.91 10.69
CA ARG A 77 -65.79 28.67 11.31
C ARG A 77 -64.70 27.73 11.84
N GLU A 78 -65.10 26.66 12.52
CA GLU A 78 -64.20 25.63 13.04
C GLU A 78 -63.45 24.93 11.90
N SER A 79 -64.16 24.55 10.82
CA SER A 79 -63.56 23.94 9.63
C SER A 79 -62.56 24.87 8.94
N ARG A 80 -62.88 26.17 8.81
CA ARG A 80 -61.94 27.16 8.24
C ARG A 80 -60.70 27.33 9.11
N THR A 81 -60.88 27.41 10.43
CA THR A 81 -59.77 27.53 11.39
C THR A 81 -58.89 26.29 11.32
N LEU A 82 -59.50 25.10 11.36
CA LEU A 82 -58.78 23.83 11.22
C LEU A 82 -58.01 23.75 9.90
N ASN A 83 -58.60 24.16 8.78
CA ASN A 83 -57.92 24.18 7.49
C ASN A 83 -56.72 25.13 7.47
N GLN A 84 -56.84 26.32 8.06
CA GLN A 84 -55.73 27.26 8.17
C GLN A 84 -54.61 26.72 9.06
N ASP A 85 -54.96 26.12 10.19
CA ASP A 85 -54.00 25.52 11.12
C ASP A 85 -53.28 24.33 10.48
N THR A 86 -54.00 23.46 9.75
CA THR A 86 -53.39 22.31 9.06
C THR A 86 -52.54 22.75 7.87
N GLU A 87 -52.95 23.76 7.10
CA GLU A 87 -52.13 24.34 6.03
C GLU A 87 -50.83 24.94 6.58
N ALA A 88 -50.92 25.73 7.65
CA ALA A 88 -49.76 26.33 8.30
C ALA A 88 -48.82 25.26 8.88
N ALA A 89 -49.37 24.24 9.55
CA ALA A 89 -48.60 23.12 10.08
C ALA A 89 -47.91 22.31 8.96
N THR A 90 -48.62 22.06 7.86
CA THR A 90 -48.10 21.33 6.68
C THR A 90 -46.96 22.11 6.03
N GLY A 91 -47.14 23.41 5.78
CA GLY A 91 -46.10 24.26 5.20
C GLY A 91 -44.86 24.35 6.09
N LYS A 92 -45.03 24.48 7.41
CA LYS A 92 -43.92 24.47 8.37
C LYS A 92 -43.17 23.14 8.40
N SER A 93 -43.90 22.01 8.36
CA SER A 93 -43.32 20.67 8.32
C SER A 93 -42.52 20.46 7.03
N GLN A 94 -43.09 20.84 5.88
CA GLN A 94 -42.45 20.77 4.57
C GLN A 94 -41.17 21.62 4.55
N ALA A 95 -41.23 22.88 4.96
CA ALA A 95 -40.07 23.76 5.01
C ALA A 95 -38.97 23.22 5.93
N ARG A 96 -39.33 22.64 7.08
CA ARG A 96 -38.38 21.95 7.97
C ARG A 96 -37.74 20.74 7.29
N GLY A 97 -38.53 19.91 6.59
CA GLY A 97 -38.03 18.76 5.85
C GLY A 97 -37.04 19.15 4.77
N THR A 98 -37.38 20.14 3.93
CA THR A 98 -36.49 20.69 2.90
C THR A 98 -35.19 21.23 3.51
N ARG A 99 -35.26 21.93 4.65
CA ARG A 99 -34.06 22.44 5.33
C ARG A 99 -33.15 21.31 5.81
N LEU A 100 -33.70 20.30 6.50
CA LEU A 100 -32.94 19.15 7.01
C LEU A 100 -32.31 18.34 5.87
N LEU A 101 -33.00 18.22 4.74
CA LEU A 101 -32.46 17.57 3.55
C LEU A 101 -31.30 18.37 2.94
N GLY A 102 -31.40 19.69 2.94
CA GLY A 102 -30.30 20.58 2.54
C GLY A 102 -29.08 20.46 3.46
N GLU A 103 -29.28 20.43 4.78
CA GLU A 103 -28.22 20.17 5.77
C GLU A 103 -27.55 18.81 5.50
N ARG A 104 -28.36 17.78 5.21
CA ARG A 104 -27.87 16.43 4.89
C ARG A 104 -27.04 16.38 3.61
N LEU A 105 -27.46 17.07 2.56
CA LEU A 105 -26.71 17.16 1.30
C LEU A 105 -25.32 17.77 1.51
N GLN A 106 -25.20 18.79 2.37
CA GLN A 106 -23.92 19.40 2.70
C GLN A 106 -22.98 18.41 3.40
N GLU A 107 -23.50 17.64 4.37
CA GLU A 107 -22.71 16.60 5.05
C GLU A 107 -22.24 15.51 4.08
N ILE A 108 -23.13 14.99 3.23
CA ILE A 108 -22.80 13.94 2.27
C ILE A 108 -21.75 14.48 1.28
N HIS A 109 -21.91 15.72 0.80
CA HIS A 109 -20.93 16.36 -0.07
C HIS A 109 -19.56 16.47 0.60
N TYR A 110 -19.50 16.92 1.86
CA TYR A 110 -18.25 16.99 2.62
C TYR A 110 -17.52 15.63 2.65
N TRP A 111 -18.23 14.56 3.03
CA TRP A 111 -17.63 13.23 3.07
C TRP A 111 -17.21 12.71 1.70
N LYS A 112 -18.00 12.97 0.64
CA LYS A 112 -17.61 12.64 -0.74
C LYS A 112 -16.31 13.32 -1.14
N SER A 113 -16.17 14.62 -0.86
CA SER A 113 -14.96 15.38 -1.18
C SER A 113 -13.75 14.84 -0.42
N GLU A 114 -13.91 14.51 0.86
CA GLU A 114 -12.80 14.00 1.68
C GLU A 114 -12.36 12.60 1.26
N LEU A 115 -13.32 11.71 0.98
CA LEU A 115 -13.06 10.40 0.39
C LEU A 115 -12.33 10.52 -0.95
N GLN A 116 -12.78 11.42 -1.83
CA GLN A 116 -12.14 11.66 -3.12
C GLN A 116 -10.69 12.13 -2.98
N ARG A 117 -10.44 13.10 -2.10
CA ARG A 117 -9.10 13.63 -1.83
C ARG A 117 -8.13 12.53 -1.41
N HIS A 118 -8.54 11.65 -0.49
CA HIS A 118 -7.71 10.53 -0.04
C HIS A 118 -7.54 9.43 -1.09
N MET A 119 -8.56 9.17 -1.93
CA MET A 119 -8.41 8.24 -3.06
C MET A 119 -7.36 8.73 -4.06
N GLU A 120 -7.35 10.02 -4.37
CA GLU A 120 -6.37 10.66 -5.25
C GLU A 120 -4.96 10.62 -4.63
N GLN A 121 -4.84 10.86 -3.32
CA GLN A 121 -3.58 10.75 -2.60
C GLN A 121 -3.02 9.32 -2.60
N LEU A 122 -3.84 8.32 -2.26
CA LEU A 122 -3.44 6.91 -2.30
C LEU A 122 -3.05 6.44 -3.71
N LEU A 123 -3.70 6.98 -4.74
CA LEU A 123 -3.32 6.71 -6.13
C LEU A 123 -1.92 7.26 -6.44
N ALA A 124 -1.67 8.54 -6.13
CA ALA A 124 -0.37 9.17 -6.33
C ALA A 124 0.74 8.46 -5.54
N ASP A 125 0.46 8.06 -4.30
CA ASP A 125 1.38 7.29 -3.47
C ASP A 125 1.66 5.89 -4.05
N THR A 126 0.64 5.23 -4.60
CA THR A 126 0.80 3.94 -5.29
C THR A 126 1.69 4.07 -6.54
N GLU A 127 1.49 5.10 -7.35
CA GLU A 127 2.33 5.37 -8.53
C GLU A 127 3.78 5.65 -8.16
N ALA A 128 4.00 6.43 -7.10
CA ALA A 128 5.33 6.70 -6.60
C ALA A 128 6.02 5.44 -6.06
N LEU A 129 5.30 4.58 -5.34
CA LEU A 129 5.84 3.29 -4.88
C LEU A 129 6.16 2.35 -6.04
N LEU A 130 5.37 2.35 -7.12
CA LEU A 130 5.67 1.58 -8.34
C LEU A 130 6.97 2.06 -8.99
N ALA A 131 7.18 3.37 -9.12
CA ALA A 131 8.42 3.94 -9.62
C ALA A 131 9.62 3.56 -8.73
N LEU A 132 9.43 3.62 -7.41
CA LEU A 132 10.44 3.26 -6.42
C LEU A 132 10.78 1.76 -6.44
N LYS A 133 9.77 0.89 -6.63
CA LYS A 133 9.96 -0.55 -6.86
C LYS A 133 10.85 -0.80 -8.07
N THR A 134 10.55 -0.17 -9.21
CA THR A 134 11.40 -0.30 -10.41
C THR A 134 12.82 0.18 -10.17
N ARG A 135 13.00 1.24 -9.39
CA ARG A 135 14.35 1.74 -9.03
C ARG A 135 15.10 0.76 -8.13
N LEU A 136 14.43 0.13 -7.17
CA LEU A 136 15.01 -0.94 -6.34
C LEU A 136 15.42 -2.16 -7.16
N GLU A 137 14.57 -2.60 -8.10
CA GLU A 137 14.86 -3.72 -9.00
C GLU A 137 16.08 -3.42 -9.88
N LYS A 138 16.14 -2.21 -10.46
CA LYS A 138 17.31 -1.77 -11.23
C LYS A 138 18.58 -1.69 -10.39
N ALA A 139 18.48 -1.21 -9.14
CA ALA A 139 19.61 -1.17 -8.23
C ALA A 139 20.11 -2.58 -7.90
N LEU A 140 19.18 -3.53 -7.69
CA LEU A 140 19.53 -4.93 -7.48
C LEU A 140 20.22 -5.52 -8.71
N ASP A 141 19.66 -5.35 -9.91
CA ASP A 141 20.26 -5.85 -11.15
C ASP A 141 21.67 -5.26 -11.38
N ALA A 142 21.88 -3.99 -11.04
CA ALA A 142 23.17 -3.32 -11.16
C ALA A 142 24.26 -3.94 -10.26
N THR A 143 23.89 -4.67 -9.20
CA THR A 143 24.86 -5.37 -8.34
C THR A 143 25.35 -6.71 -8.92
N GLU A 144 24.66 -7.28 -9.90
CA GLU A 144 25.01 -8.59 -10.48
C GLU A 144 26.35 -8.57 -11.21
N THR A 145 26.64 -7.49 -11.95
CA THR A 145 27.91 -7.38 -12.68
C THR A 145 29.12 -7.24 -11.73
N PRO A 146 29.13 -6.32 -10.75
CA PRO A 146 30.20 -6.29 -9.73
C PRO A 146 30.36 -7.62 -8.99
N PHE A 147 29.25 -8.29 -8.64
CA PHE A 147 29.29 -9.59 -7.97
C PHE A 147 30.01 -10.66 -8.80
N ALA A 148 29.66 -10.76 -10.08
CA ALA A 148 30.29 -11.69 -11.01
C ALA A 148 31.79 -11.39 -11.17
N ILE A 149 32.15 -10.12 -11.35
CA ILE A 149 33.56 -9.69 -11.47
C ILE A 149 34.37 -10.05 -10.22
N ALA A 150 33.86 -9.73 -9.02
CA ALA A 150 34.56 -10.02 -7.78
C ALA A 150 34.75 -11.54 -7.57
N THR A 151 33.73 -12.33 -7.90
CA THR A 151 33.76 -13.80 -7.83
C THR A 151 34.73 -14.42 -8.85
N ASP A 152 34.74 -13.92 -10.09
CA ASP A 152 35.68 -14.35 -11.12
C ASP A 152 37.12 -13.98 -10.76
N ASN A 153 37.34 -12.79 -10.19
CA ASN A 153 38.65 -12.38 -9.69
C ASN A 153 39.16 -13.34 -8.61
N LEU A 154 38.32 -13.72 -7.64
CA LEU A 154 38.68 -14.74 -6.64
C LEU A 154 39.02 -16.09 -7.32
N THR A 155 38.21 -16.51 -8.30
CA THR A 155 38.44 -17.76 -9.05
C THR A 155 39.74 -17.72 -9.85
N CYS A 156 40.11 -16.59 -10.44
CA CYS A 156 41.38 -16.43 -11.13
C CYS A 156 42.56 -16.55 -10.16
N ARG A 157 42.41 -16.07 -8.93
CA ARG A 157 43.46 -16.13 -7.91
C ARG A 157 43.72 -17.54 -7.39
N THR A 158 42.69 -18.41 -7.31
CA THR A 158 42.89 -19.81 -6.93
C THR A 158 43.70 -20.62 -7.95
N ARG A 159 43.91 -20.09 -9.16
CA ARG A 159 44.73 -20.71 -10.22
C ARG A 159 46.22 -20.37 -10.13
N ARG A 160 46.65 -19.54 -9.17
CA ARG A 160 48.08 -19.25 -8.95
C ARG A 160 48.82 -20.52 -8.52
N LEU A 161 50.09 -20.62 -8.90
CA LEU A 161 50.88 -21.85 -8.71
C LEU A 161 51.92 -21.67 -7.61
N GLY A 162 52.11 -22.72 -6.83
CA GLY A 162 53.20 -22.83 -5.87
C GLY A 162 53.24 -21.66 -4.87
N PRO A 163 54.42 -21.03 -4.66
CA PRO A 163 54.57 -19.92 -3.70
C PRO A 163 53.74 -18.67 -4.02
N ASP A 164 53.21 -18.51 -5.24
CA ASP A 164 52.37 -17.36 -5.61
C ASP A 164 50.91 -17.53 -5.18
N LEU A 165 50.50 -18.74 -4.79
CA LEU A 165 49.17 -19.01 -4.21
C LEU A 165 49.13 -18.52 -2.75
N VAL A 166 49.10 -17.20 -2.60
CA VAL A 166 49.10 -16.50 -1.32
C VAL A 166 47.77 -15.79 -1.12
N ARG A 167 47.26 -15.90 0.10
CA ARG A 167 46.18 -15.05 0.60
C ARG A 167 46.74 -13.66 0.90
N ASP A 168 46.64 -12.78 -0.09
CA ASP A 168 47.12 -11.39 -0.01
C ASP A 168 45.96 -10.42 0.30
N SER A 169 46.29 -9.14 0.46
CA SER A 169 45.31 -8.08 0.75
C SER A 169 44.19 -7.99 -0.30
N VAL A 170 44.50 -8.28 -1.57
CA VAL A 170 43.50 -8.26 -2.64
C VAL A 170 42.47 -9.37 -2.44
N GLU A 171 42.90 -10.57 -2.03
CA GLU A 171 41.96 -11.65 -1.73
C GLU A 171 41.05 -11.32 -0.56
N GLU A 172 41.60 -10.74 0.51
CA GLU A 172 40.82 -10.33 1.67
C GLU A 172 39.77 -9.27 1.32
N GLU A 173 40.16 -8.25 0.54
CA GLU A 173 39.24 -7.19 0.13
C GLU A 173 38.20 -7.66 -0.89
N LEU A 174 38.53 -8.60 -1.79
CA LEU A 174 37.57 -9.21 -2.70
C LEU A 174 36.54 -10.07 -1.96
N LEU A 175 36.96 -10.83 -0.93
CA LEU A 175 36.02 -11.59 -0.09
C LEU A 175 35.04 -10.65 0.63
N LYS A 176 35.53 -9.55 1.20
CA LYS A 176 34.68 -8.51 1.80
C LYS A 176 33.72 -7.89 0.79
N GLU A 177 34.18 -7.62 -0.44
CA GLU A 177 33.34 -7.09 -1.52
C GLU A 177 32.21 -8.06 -1.90
N VAL A 178 32.52 -9.35 -2.05
CA VAL A 178 31.50 -10.39 -2.32
C VAL A 178 30.47 -10.47 -1.21
N ASP A 179 30.90 -10.48 0.06
CA ASP A 179 29.99 -10.56 1.21
C ASP A 179 29.14 -9.30 1.38
N LEU A 180 29.72 -8.12 1.12
CA LEU A 180 29.00 -6.85 1.09
C LEU A 180 27.93 -6.85 0.01
N ILE A 181 28.28 -7.23 -1.23
CA ILE A 181 27.32 -7.26 -2.34
C ILE A 181 26.17 -8.22 -2.04
N LYS A 182 26.44 -9.43 -1.51
CA LYS A 182 25.38 -10.36 -1.09
C LYS A 182 24.46 -9.77 -0.03
N SER A 183 25.04 -9.08 0.96
CA SER A 183 24.28 -8.45 2.03
C SER A 183 23.37 -7.33 1.49
N ILE A 184 23.89 -6.51 0.58
CA ILE A 184 23.13 -5.47 -0.12
C ILE A 184 22.02 -6.06 -0.98
N GLN A 185 22.30 -7.11 -1.77
CA GLN A 185 21.30 -7.80 -2.57
C GLN A 185 20.15 -8.35 -1.71
N ALA A 186 20.47 -8.97 -0.58
CA ALA A 186 19.47 -9.48 0.36
C ALA A 186 18.62 -8.35 0.97
N LEU A 187 19.25 -7.23 1.31
CA LEU A 187 18.59 -6.04 1.83
C LEU A 187 17.64 -5.44 0.78
N LEU A 188 18.11 -5.19 -0.44
CA LEU A 188 17.31 -4.66 -1.55
C LEU A 188 16.10 -5.55 -1.87
N LYS A 189 16.29 -6.88 -1.91
CA LYS A 189 15.19 -7.86 -2.12
C LYS A 189 14.13 -7.76 -1.02
N ARG A 190 14.53 -7.68 0.25
CA ARG A 190 13.61 -7.53 1.38
C ARG A 190 12.84 -6.23 1.31
N THR A 191 13.52 -5.12 1.01
CA THR A 191 12.89 -3.80 0.88
C THR A 191 11.93 -3.73 -0.31
N ALA A 192 12.29 -4.34 -1.45
CA ALA A 192 11.38 -4.45 -2.59
C ALA A 192 10.10 -5.21 -2.23
N ALA A 193 10.19 -6.29 -1.45
CA ALA A 193 9.02 -7.00 -0.96
C ALA A 193 8.14 -6.14 -0.02
N GLN A 194 8.75 -5.32 0.83
CA GLN A 194 8.01 -4.36 1.67
C GLN A 194 7.27 -3.31 0.82
N VAL A 195 7.91 -2.77 -0.22
CA VAL A 195 7.27 -1.84 -1.16
C VAL A 195 6.10 -2.49 -1.89
N VAL A 196 6.24 -3.73 -2.36
CA VAL A 196 5.15 -4.48 -2.99
C VAL A 196 3.99 -4.71 -2.03
N SER A 197 4.27 -5.03 -0.77
CA SER A 197 3.24 -5.16 0.26
C SER A 197 2.50 -3.84 0.49
N GLN A 198 3.22 -2.72 0.60
CA GLN A 198 2.60 -1.40 0.80
C GLN A 198 1.74 -0.98 -0.40
N ILE A 199 2.18 -1.26 -1.64
CA ILE A 199 1.36 -1.04 -2.84
C ILE A 199 0.02 -1.78 -2.75
N LYS A 200 0.03 -3.00 -2.25
CA LYS A 200 -1.20 -3.78 -2.06
C LYS A 200 -2.11 -3.13 -1.01
N MET A 201 -1.55 -2.74 0.14
CA MET A 201 -2.31 -2.06 1.20
C MET A 201 -2.94 -0.75 0.71
N ASN A 202 -2.20 0.08 -0.03
CA ASN A 202 -2.73 1.32 -0.60
C ASN A 202 -3.90 1.07 -1.57
N ARG A 203 -3.81 0.02 -2.40
CA ARG A 203 -4.90 -0.37 -3.33
C ARG A 203 -6.14 -0.86 -2.59
N GLU A 204 -5.97 -1.64 -1.51
CA GLU A 204 -7.08 -2.12 -0.68
C GLU A 204 -7.77 -0.96 0.07
N ALA A 205 -6.98 -0.04 0.63
CA ALA A 205 -7.51 1.17 1.25
C ALA A 205 -8.28 2.01 0.23
N LYS A 206 -7.71 2.25 -0.97
CA LYS A 206 -8.38 2.99 -2.05
C LYS A 206 -9.69 2.35 -2.47
N LEU A 207 -9.72 1.03 -2.68
CA LEU A 207 -10.96 0.31 -3.01
C LEU A 207 -12.03 0.48 -1.93
N THR A 208 -11.63 0.43 -0.66
CA THR A 208 -12.56 0.66 0.47
C THR A 208 -13.14 2.07 0.42
N LEU A 209 -12.32 3.08 0.12
CA LEU A 209 -12.80 4.46 -0.05
C LEU A 209 -13.70 4.61 -1.28
N GLU A 210 -13.42 3.92 -2.38
CA GLU A 210 -14.23 3.96 -3.61
C GLU A 210 -15.65 3.42 -3.38
N LEU A 211 -15.76 2.33 -2.63
CA LEU A 211 -17.05 1.74 -2.26
C LEU A 211 -17.87 2.71 -1.39
N ASP A 212 -17.26 3.27 -0.34
CA ASP A 212 -17.94 4.26 0.51
C ASP A 212 -18.33 5.51 -0.30
N TRP A 213 -17.42 6.01 -1.15
CA TRP A 213 -17.69 7.16 -2.01
C TRP A 213 -18.85 6.90 -2.99
N SER A 214 -18.92 5.71 -3.58
CA SER A 214 -20.02 5.31 -4.48
C SER A 214 -21.36 5.33 -3.74
N ASP A 215 -21.43 4.75 -2.54
CA ASP A 215 -22.64 4.75 -1.72
C ASP A 215 -23.06 6.18 -1.34
N LYS A 216 -22.10 7.03 -0.97
CA LYS A 216 -22.35 8.45 -0.67
C LYS A 216 -22.82 9.21 -1.92
N CYS A 217 -22.29 8.92 -3.10
CA CYS A 217 -22.72 9.50 -4.37
C CYS A 217 -24.16 9.12 -4.69
N GLN A 218 -24.54 7.86 -4.53
CA GLN A 218 -25.91 7.41 -4.76
C GLN A 218 -26.88 8.06 -3.77
N ALA A 219 -26.53 8.07 -2.47
CA ALA A 219 -27.33 8.73 -1.45
C ALA A 219 -27.52 10.23 -1.74
N TYR A 220 -26.45 10.93 -2.12
CA TYR A 220 -26.51 12.33 -2.52
C TYR A 220 -27.49 12.57 -3.67
N ASN A 221 -27.46 11.73 -4.72
CA ASN A 221 -28.34 11.89 -5.88
C ASN A 221 -29.81 11.66 -5.53
N PHE A 222 -30.11 10.69 -4.65
CA PHE A 222 -31.47 10.48 -4.16
C PHE A 222 -31.97 11.68 -3.35
N ASP A 223 -31.15 12.19 -2.43
CA ASP A 223 -31.50 13.33 -1.59
C ASP A 223 -31.62 14.63 -2.40
N GLU A 224 -30.77 14.82 -3.41
CA GLU A 224 -30.80 15.97 -4.31
C GLU A 224 -32.09 15.97 -5.15
N ASN A 225 -32.45 14.82 -5.71
CA ASN A 225 -33.69 14.66 -6.46
C ASN A 225 -34.91 14.89 -5.56
N GLY A 226 -34.92 14.29 -4.36
CA GLY A 226 -35.98 14.47 -3.37
C GLY A 226 -36.12 15.93 -2.91
N GLY A 227 -35.02 16.65 -2.78
CA GLY A 227 -35.00 18.06 -2.39
C GLY A 227 -35.56 19.00 -3.46
N ARG A 228 -35.61 18.57 -4.72
CA ARG A 228 -36.22 19.32 -5.83
C ARG A 228 -37.73 19.14 -5.94
N HIS A 229 -38.32 18.19 -5.19
CA HIS A 229 -39.76 17.98 -5.21
C HIS A 229 -40.50 19.19 -4.60
N SER A 230 -41.58 19.58 -5.27
CA SER A 230 -42.52 20.61 -4.85
C SER A 230 -43.94 20.05 -4.90
N ASN A 231 -44.91 20.77 -4.34
CA ASN A 231 -46.31 20.33 -4.36
C ASN A 231 -46.91 20.22 -5.78
N MET A 232 -46.23 20.79 -6.79
CA MET A 232 -46.62 20.74 -8.19
C MET A 232 -45.76 19.78 -9.02
N SER A 233 -44.85 19.03 -8.40
CA SER A 233 -43.96 18.11 -9.10
C SER A 233 -44.74 16.88 -9.61
N PRO A 234 -44.64 16.54 -10.90
CA PRO A 234 -45.41 15.44 -11.49
C PRO A 234 -44.98 14.05 -10.99
N ASP A 235 -43.76 13.94 -10.47
CA ASP A 235 -43.13 12.67 -10.07
C ASP A 235 -43.39 12.29 -8.60
N THR A 236 -44.19 13.07 -7.86
CA THR A 236 -44.55 12.75 -6.48
C THR A 236 -45.67 11.70 -6.45
N GLN A 237 -45.43 10.58 -5.78
CA GLN A 237 -46.40 9.49 -5.63
C GLN A 237 -46.68 9.19 -4.16
N HIS A 238 -47.83 8.60 -3.88
CA HIS A 238 -48.12 8.09 -2.54
C HIS A 238 -47.44 6.73 -2.36
N HIS A 239 -46.57 6.62 -1.35
CA HIS A 239 -45.84 5.40 -1.02
C HIS A 239 -46.34 4.86 0.35
N PRO A 240 -47.30 3.91 0.36
CA PRO A 240 -48.01 3.50 1.59
C PRO A 240 -47.11 2.90 2.66
N SER A 241 -45.97 2.33 2.27
CA SER A 241 -45.00 1.70 3.17
C SER A 241 -43.88 2.63 3.64
N SER A 242 -43.84 3.90 3.21
CA SER A 242 -42.76 4.83 3.57
C SER A 242 -42.75 5.25 5.03
N ALA A 243 -43.87 5.13 5.73
CA ALA A 243 -43.98 5.39 7.16
C ALA A 243 -43.59 4.17 8.03
N ALA A 244 -43.40 2.99 7.44
CA ALA A 244 -42.98 1.81 8.17
C ALA A 244 -41.49 1.92 8.52
N MET A 245 -41.17 1.90 9.81
CA MET A 245 -39.78 1.94 10.29
C MET A 245 -39.08 0.62 9.91
N GLN A 246 -38.07 0.70 9.07
CA GLN A 246 -37.24 -0.46 8.73
C GLN A 246 -36.38 -0.85 9.95
N GLU A 247 -36.30 -2.15 10.25
CA GLU A 247 -35.57 -2.67 11.41
C GLU A 247 -34.03 -2.58 11.25
N GLN A 248 -33.53 -2.51 10.01
CA GLN A 248 -32.09 -2.49 9.70
C GLN A 248 -31.60 -1.11 9.26
N VAL A 249 -31.85 -0.07 10.07
CA VAL A 249 -31.44 1.31 9.73
C VAL A 249 -30.20 1.72 10.52
N CYS A 250 -29.20 2.25 9.82
CA CYS A 250 -28.01 2.84 10.42
C CYS A 250 -28.35 4.20 11.03
N ASN A 251 -27.87 4.48 12.25
CA ASN A 251 -27.99 5.81 12.84
C ASN A 251 -26.91 6.76 12.29
N HIS A 252 -27.12 8.08 12.42
CA HIS A 252 -26.19 9.08 11.91
C HIS A 252 -24.77 8.92 12.48
N SER A 253 -24.63 8.59 13.77
CA SER A 253 -23.32 8.40 14.40
C SER A 253 -22.54 7.22 13.79
N SER A 254 -23.22 6.10 13.53
CA SER A 254 -22.62 4.93 12.91
C SER A 254 -22.25 5.19 11.44
N TRP A 255 -23.06 5.96 10.71
CA TRP A 255 -22.77 6.38 9.35
C TRP A 255 -21.52 7.26 9.26
N THR A 256 -21.41 8.26 10.13
CA THR A 256 -20.24 9.14 10.21
C THR A 256 -18.99 8.36 10.62
N LYS A 257 -19.12 7.49 11.63
CA LYS A 257 -18.01 6.67 12.11
C LYS A 257 -17.47 5.72 11.04
N PHE A 258 -18.35 5.12 10.24
CA PHE A 258 -17.93 4.23 9.14
C PHE A 258 -16.96 4.92 8.18
N THR A 259 -17.31 6.12 7.72
CA THR A 259 -16.45 6.90 6.82
C THR A 259 -15.18 7.40 7.52
N GLN A 260 -15.27 7.83 8.78
CA GLN A 260 -14.09 8.20 9.57
C GLN A 260 -13.10 7.05 9.76
N ASP A 261 -13.59 5.84 10.07
CA ASP A 261 -12.75 4.66 10.26
C ASP A 261 -12.04 4.28 8.95
N ASN A 262 -12.73 4.38 7.80
CA ASN A 262 -12.15 4.15 6.48
C ASN A 262 -11.06 5.18 6.15
N LEU A 263 -11.33 6.47 6.39
CA LEU A 263 -10.35 7.55 6.20
C LEU A 263 -9.15 7.41 7.14
N SER A 264 -9.36 7.01 8.40
CA SER A 264 -8.27 6.76 9.34
C SER A 264 -7.33 5.67 8.85
N LYS A 265 -7.86 4.61 8.24
CA LYS A 265 -7.02 3.55 7.63
C LYS A 265 -6.24 4.09 6.44
N ALA A 266 -6.89 4.86 5.55
CA ALA A 266 -6.21 5.49 4.42
C ALA A 266 -5.04 6.38 4.87
N VAL A 267 -5.26 7.24 5.87
CA VAL A 267 -4.22 8.08 6.47
C VAL A 267 -3.06 7.25 7.04
N GLN A 268 -3.34 6.12 7.68
CA GLN A 268 -2.29 5.22 8.18
C GLN A 268 -1.43 4.66 7.04
N GLU A 269 -2.05 4.24 5.93
CA GLU A 269 -1.33 3.73 4.76
C GLU A 269 -0.53 4.83 4.04
N GLU A 270 -1.05 6.07 3.98
CA GLU A 270 -0.31 7.24 3.46
C GLU A 270 0.94 7.53 4.31
N GLN A 271 0.83 7.51 5.64
CA GLN A 271 1.96 7.71 6.55
C GLN A 271 3.00 6.59 6.44
N ALA A 272 2.54 5.33 6.35
CA ALA A 272 3.40 4.18 6.12
C ALA A 272 4.14 4.30 4.78
N THR A 273 3.44 4.71 3.73
CA THR A 273 4.02 4.96 2.40
C THR A 273 5.10 6.03 2.45
N ASN A 274 4.84 7.18 3.06
CA ASN A 274 5.84 8.25 3.18
C ASN A 274 7.08 7.78 3.94
N SER A 275 6.88 7.13 5.09
CA SER A 275 7.97 6.59 5.91
C SER A 275 8.83 5.58 5.14
N LEU A 276 8.18 4.68 4.38
CA LEU A 276 8.86 3.69 3.56
C LEU A 276 9.65 4.36 2.42
N ARG A 277 9.09 5.37 1.74
CA ARG A 277 9.79 6.10 0.68
C ARG A 277 11.09 6.74 1.18
N VAL A 278 11.04 7.43 2.33
CA VAL A 278 12.23 8.03 2.95
C VAL A 278 13.27 6.98 3.31
N LEU A 279 12.83 5.84 3.86
CA LEU A 279 13.71 4.72 4.18
C LEU A 279 14.41 4.16 2.94
N VAL A 280 13.67 3.93 1.85
CA VAL A 280 14.24 3.38 0.61
C VAL A 280 15.24 4.34 -0.03
N GLU A 281 14.95 5.65 -0.06
CA GLU A 281 15.89 6.63 -0.63
C GLU A 281 17.23 6.64 0.13
N ARG A 282 17.18 6.61 1.46
CA ARG A 282 18.40 6.51 2.29
C ARG A 282 19.14 5.21 2.03
N LEU A 283 18.42 4.08 2.04
CA LEU A 283 19.01 2.77 1.78
C LEU A 283 19.71 2.72 0.42
N LEU A 284 19.10 3.25 -0.64
CA LEU A 284 19.72 3.30 -1.96
C LEU A 284 20.98 4.16 -1.97
N GLN A 285 20.99 5.27 -1.24
CA GLN A 285 22.16 6.13 -1.09
C GLN A 285 23.28 5.42 -0.32
N ASP A 286 22.98 4.87 0.85
CA ASP A 286 23.93 4.21 1.74
C ASP A 286 24.57 3.00 1.05
N THR A 287 23.76 2.13 0.44
CA THR A 287 24.26 0.94 -0.28
C THR A 287 25.12 1.31 -1.50
N THR A 288 24.80 2.41 -2.20
CA THR A 288 25.64 2.90 -3.30
C THR A 288 26.98 3.39 -2.79
N GLU A 289 27.01 4.09 -1.66
CA GLU A 289 28.25 4.59 -1.07
C GLU A 289 29.13 3.45 -0.54
N ASP A 290 28.55 2.48 0.17
CA ASP A 290 29.26 1.31 0.66
C ASP A 290 29.94 0.54 -0.48
N LEU A 291 29.24 0.34 -1.61
CA LEU A 291 29.81 -0.31 -2.79
C LEU A 291 30.96 0.50 -3.41
N ARG A 292 30.84 1.83 -3.47
CA ARG A 292 31.91 2.70 -4.01
C ARG A 292 33.16 2.68 -3.13
N VAL A 293 32.98 2.75 -1.81
CA VAL A 293 34.07 2.69 -0.84
C VAL A 293 34.79 1.34 -0.93
N GLN A 294 34.05 0.24 -0.99
CA GLN A 294 34.65 -1.09 -1.10
C GLN A 294 35.37 -1.28 -2.43
N CYS A 295 34.76 -0.88 -3.56
CA CYS A 295 35.40 -0.92 -4.88
C CYS A 295 36.72 -0.12 -4.89
N SER A 296 36.73 1.06 -4.28
CA SER A 296 37.94 1.89 -4.16
C SER A 296 39.03 1.20 -3.32
N THR A 297 38.62 0.51 -2.25
CA THR A 297 39.52 -0.25 -1.39
C THR A 297 40.15 -1.44 -2.12
N VAL A 298 39.35 -2.20 -2.87
CA VAL A 298 39.80 -3.32 -3.72
C VAL A 298 40.74 -2.83 -4.81
N ASN A 299 40.40 -1.75 -5.51
CA ASN A 299 41.25 -1.15 -6.56
C ASN A 299 42.61 -0.71 -6.00
N ARG A 300 42.63 -0.14 -4.79
CA ARG A 300 43.89 0.23 -4.12
C ARG A 300 44.72 -1.00 -3.78
N ALA A 301 44.11 -2.06 -3.25
CA ALA A 301 44.80 -3.31 -2.96
C ALA A 301 45.40 -3.91 -4.24
N PHE A 302 44.66 -3.92 -5.35
CA PHE A 302 45.17 -4.38 -6.65
C PHE A 302 46.35 -3.54 -7.13
N SER A 303 46.24 -2.21 -7.06
CA SER A 303 47.30 -1.30 -7.49
C SER A 303 48.60 -1.54 -6.71
N GLN A 304 48.49 -1.71 -5.39
CA GLN A 304 49.63 -2.04 -4.54
C GLN A 304 50.22 -3.40 -4.92
N ARG A 305 49.38 -4.44 -5.08
CA ARG A 305 49.86 -5.79 -5.42
C ARG A 305 50.53 -5.85 -6.79
N CYS A 306 50.03 -5.10 -7.76
CA CYS A 306 50.68 -4.96 -9.06
C CYS A 306 52.06 -4.32 -8.94
N ALA A 307 52.20 -3.26 -8.14
CA ALA A 307 53.50 -2.61 -7.91
C ALA A 307 54.51 -3.58 -7.26
N GLU A 308 54.09 -4.33 -6.23
CA GLU A 308 54.93 -5.34 -5.57
C GLU A 308 55.39 -6.43 -6.55
N LEU A 309 54.49 -6.92 -7.42
CA LEU A 309 54.82 -7.96 -8.40
C LEU A 309 55.73 -7.45 -9.51
N ILE A 310 55.55 -6.21 -9.96
CA ILE A 310 56.44 -5.57 -10.94
C ILE A 310 57.85 -5.44 -10.37
N GLU A 311 57.98 -4.94 -9.13
CA GLU A 311 59.28 -4.80 -8.47
C GLU A 311 59.97 -6.16 -8.29
N ALA A 312 59.25 -7.17 -7.79
CA ALA A 312 59.81 -8.52 -7.63
C ALA A 312 60.27 -9.11 -8.96
N LYS A 313 59.48 -8.93 -10.03
CA LYS A 313 59.86 -9.37 -11.38
C LYS A 313 61.15 -8.68 -11.84
N THR A 314 61.23 -7.36 -11.72
CA THR A 314 62.41 -6.59 -12.14
C THR A 314 63.66 -7.03 -11.37
N GLN A 315 63.56 -7.26 -10.06
CA GLN A 315 64.66 -7.77 -9.25
C GLN A 315 65.12 -9.17 -9.71
N LEU A 316 64.17 -10.06 -10.00
CA LEU A 316 64.49 -11.42 -10.50
C LEU A 316 65.15 -11.39 -11.87
N GLU A 317 64.69 -10.54 -12.79
CA GLU A 317 65.30 -10.35 -14.11
C GLU A 317 66.74 -9.82 -13.99
N MET A 318 66.98 -8.85 -13.10
CA MET A 318 68.33 -8.35 -12.81
C MET A 318 69.23 -9.44 -12.22
N LYS A 319 68.72 -10.24 -11.27
CA LYS A 319 69.49 -11.33 -10.66
C LYS A 319 69.81 -12.45 -11.64
N LEU A 320 68.87 -12.77 -12.53
CA LEU A 320 69.11 -13.73 -13.61
C LEU A 320 70.26 -13.28 -14.50
N ALA A 321 70.27 -12.01 -14.93
CA ALA A 321 71.36 -11.47 -15.74
C ALA A 321 72.72 -11.56 -15.03
N GLN A 322 72.79 -11.19 -13.74
CA GLN A 322 74.01 -11.28 -12.93
C GLN A 322 74.51 -12.73 -12.80
N ILE A 323 73.60 -13.67 -12.57
CA ILE A 323 73.95 -15.09 -12.42
C ILE A 323 74.47 -15.66 -13.75
N LEU A 324 73.83 -15.33 -14.87
CA LEU A 324 74.28 -15.77 -16.20
C LEU A 324 75.67 -15.21 -16.55
N GLU A 325 75.94 -13.95 -16.23
CA GLU A 325 77.27 -13.36 -16.38
C GLU A 325 78.31 -14.11 -15.53
N GLN A 326 77.97 -14.39 -14.27
CA GLN A 326 78.85 -15.12 -13.37
C GLN A 326 79.09 -16.56 -13.81
N ILE A 327 78.08 -17.25 -14.35
CA ILE A 327 78.24 -18.58 -14.95
C ILE A 327 79.27 -18.50 -16.08
N GLY A 328 79.11 -17.55 -17.02
CA GLY A 328 80.07 -17.38 -18.12
C GLY A 328 81.48 -17.02 -17.64
N ALA A 329 81.62 -16.24 -16.56
CA ALA A 329 82.91 -15.97 -15.93
C ALA A 329 83.54 -17.23 -15.31
N GLN A 330 82.74 -18.06 -14.64
CA GLN A 330 83.21 -19.33 -14.08
C GLN A 330 83.61 -20.34 -15.16
N GLU A 331 82.86 -20.43 -16.26
CA GLU A 331 83.22 -21.27 -17.40
C GLU A 331 84.58 -20.87 -18.00
N LYS A 332 84.82 -19.56 -18.19
CA LYS A 332 86.13 -19.05 -18.63
C LYS A 332 87.24 -19.35 -17.62
N ASN A 333 86.95 -19.24 -16.32
CA ASN A 333 87.89 -19.57 -15.25
C ASN A 333 88.28 -21.06 -15.29
N ILE A 334 87.31 -21.96 -15.48
CA ILE A 334 87.56 -23.40 -15.63
C ILE A 334 88.51 -23.68 -16.79
N VAL A 335 88.25 -23.10 -17.98
CA VAL A 335 89.13 -23.26 -19.16
C VAL A 335 90.54 -22.72 -18.87
N THR A 336 90.63 -21.57 -18.22
CA THR A 336 91.92 -20.96 -17.84
C THR A 336 92.71 -21.85 -16.88
N LEU A 337 92.04 -22.43 -15.88
CA LEU A 337 92.65 -23.35 -14.92
C LEU A 337 93.10 -24.65 -15.60
N GLN A 338 92.29 -25.22 -16.50
CA GLN A 338 92.66 -26.40 -17.29
C GLN A 338 93.92 -26.13 -18.13
N GLN A 339 93.97 -24.98 -18.82
CA GLN A 339 95.16 -24.58 -19.57
C GLN A 339 96.37 -24.38 -18.65
N ALA A 340 96.17 -23.77 -17.49
CA ALA A 340 97.24 -23.56 -16.51
C ALA A 340 97.78 -24.86 -15.91
N ILE A 341 96.96 -25.91 -15.80
CA ILE A 341 97.37 -27.26 -15.41
C ILE A 341 98.17 -27.89 -16.55
N HIS A 342 97.65 -27.88 -17.78
CA HIS A 342 98.34 -28.44 -18.96
C HIS A 342 99.72 -27.81 -19.16
N ASN A 343 99.82 -26.48 -19.04
CA ASN A 343 101.09 -25.75 -19.12
C ASN A 343 102.11 -26.18 -18.06
N LYS A 344 101.67 -26.71 -16.90
CA LYS A 344 102.55 -27.21 -15.83
C LYS A 344 102.98 -28.67 -16.03
N GLU A 345 102.33 -29.44 -16.91
CA GLU A 345 102.68 -30.83 -17.17
C GLU A 345 104.08 -30.99 -17.76
N ALA A 346 104.48 -30.12 -18.70
CA ALA A 346 105.81 -30.18 -19.31
C ALA A 346 106.94 -29.85 -18.31
N PRO A 347 106.90 -28.73 -17.55
CA PRO A 347 107.86 -28.49 -16.47
C PRO A 347 107.91 -29.61 -15.42
N LEU A 348 106.76 -30.16 -15.03
CA LEU A 348 106.70 -31.29 -14.09
C LEU A 348 107.41 -32.53 -14.65
N ARG A 349 107.14 -32.89 -15.91
CA ARG A 349 107.85 -34.01 -16.58
C ARG A 349 109.36 -33.77 -16.63
N VAL A 350 109.81 -32.55 -16.92
CA VAL A 350 111.25 -32.20 -16.90
C VAL A 350 111.84 -32.41 -15.50
N ALA A 351 111.19 -31.91 -14.45
CA ALA A 351 111.63 -32.10 -13.07
C ALA A 351 111.69 -33.59 -12.71
N GLN A 352 110.64 -34.36 -13.03
CA GLN A 352 110.58 -35.81 -12.79
C GLN A 352 111.67 -36.58 -13.54
N SER A 353 111.88 -36.31 -14.82
CA SER A 353 112.94 -36.97 -15.62
C SER A 353 114.33 -36.62 -15.09
N ARG A 354 114.59 -35.37 -14.69
CA ARG A 354 115.84 -34.96 -14.05
C ARG A 354 116.07 -35.71 -12.75
N LEU A 355 115.05 -35.81 -11.90
CA LEU A 355 115.11 -36.54 -10.63
C LEU A 355 115.39 -38.04 -10.86
N TYR A 356 114.73 -38.64 -11.85
CA TYR A 356 114.92 -40.04 -12.24
C TYR A 356 116.35 -40.31 -12.71
N LEU A 357 116.89 -39.52 -13.63
CA LEU A 357 118.27 -39.66 -14.08
C LEU A 357 119.26 -39.54 -12.91
N ARG A 358 118.99 -38.63 -11.97
CA ARG A 358 119.81 -38.48 -10.75
C ARG A 358 119.71 -39.67 -9.80
N SER A 359 118.61 -40.42 -9.79
CA SER A 359 118.48 -41.65 -8.99
C SER A 359 119.29 -42.84 -9.53
N LEU A 360 119.82 -42.73 -10.76
CA LEU A 360 120.66 -43.75 -11.39
C LEU A 360 122.16 -43.52 -11.13
N ARG A 361 122.53 -42.48 -10.37
CA ARG A 361 123.92 -42.16 -10.05
C ARG A 361 124.54 -43.30 -9.23
N PRO A 362 125.76 -43.78 -9.57
CA PRO A 362 126.37 -44.91 -8.89
C PRO A 362 127.04 -44.54 -7.56
N ASN A 363 126.96 -45.44 -6.58
CA ASN A 363 127.70 -45.39 -5.31
C ASN A 363 127.53 -44.06 -4.54
N MET A 364 128.64 -43.41 -4.16
CA MET A 364 128.66 -42.20 -3.34
C MET A 364 128.10 -40.96 -4.08
N GLU A 365 127.99 -41.01 -5.42
CA GLU A 365 127.41 -39.93 -6.22
C GLU A 365 125.87 -39.88 -6.13
N LEU A 366 125.22 -40.89 -5.52
CA LEU A 366 123.80 -40.87 -5.15
C LEU A 366 123.60 -40.04 -3.87
N CYS A 367 124.00 -38.77 -3.93
CA CYS A 367 123.83 -37.83 -2.83
C CYS A 367 122.49 -37.09 -2.92
N ARG A 368 121.95 -36.71 -1.76
CA ARG A 368 120.83 -35.76 -1.65
C ARG A 368 121.39 -34.35 -1.55
N ASP A 369 121.26 -33.59 -2.61
CA ASP A 369 121.77 -32.24 -2.76
C ASP A 369 120.68 -31.27 -3.21
N GLU A 370 120.97 -29.96 -3.14
CA GLU A 370 120.04 -28.86 -3.45
C GLU A 370 119.25 -29.06 -4.77
N PRO A 371 119.85 -29.52 -5.89
CA PRO A 371 119.11 -29.73 -7.14
C PRO A 371 118.06 -30.86 -7.13
N GLN A 372 117.94 -31.61 -6.02
CA GLN A 372 116.97 -32.70 -5.85
C GLN A 372 115.68 -32.26 -5.12
N PHE A 373 115.69 -31.07 -4.51
CA PHE A 373 114.54 -30.40 -3.91
C PHE A 373 114.04 -29.30 -4.85
#